data_AF-A0A7W1UGQ9-F1
#
_entry.id   AF-A0A7W1UGQ9-F1
#
_cell.length_a   1.000
_cell.length_b   1.000
_cell.length_c   1.000
_cell.angle_alpha   90.00
_cell.angle_beta   90.00
_cell.angle_gamma   90.00
#
_symmetry.space_group_name_H-M   'P 1'
#
loop_
_entity.id
_entity.type
_entity.pdbx_description
1 polymer ?
#
loop_
_entity_poly.entity_id
_entity_poly.type
_entity_poly.pdbx_seq_one_letter_code
_entity_poly.pdbx_strand_id
1 'polypeptide(L)'
;MRLFGIETEYGIAREDVETADPVVESMELVRAYLDGHFTRRWDYRGEHPHEDQRGFRVTELAQDKEEDLFAEQDAHRPFSFHEMKSD
;
A
#
# COMPACT_ATOMS: atom_id res chain seq x y z
N MET A 1 13.19 13.94 -20.17
CA MET A 1 12.08 14.35 -19.28
C MET A 1 11.81 13.18 -18.34
N ARG A 2 11.83 13.40 -17.02
CA ARG A 2 11.54 12.35 -16.04
C ARG A 2 10.06 12.48 -15.66
N LEU A 3 9.30 11.39 -15.79
CA LEU A 3 7.91 11.35 -15.36
C LEU A 3 7.88 11.15 -13.84
N PHE A 4 6.97 11.87 -13.19
CA PHE A 4 6.69 11.72 -11.77
C PHE A 4 5.17 11.57 -11.62
N GLY A 5 4.77 10.78 -10.64
CA GLY A 5 3.40 10.78 -10.14
C GLY A 5 3.43 10.76 -8.62
N ILE A 6 2.24 10.74 -8.04
CA ILE A 6 2.06 10.61 -6.60
C ILE A 6 1.10 9.45 -6.36
N GLU A 7 1.39 8.69 -5.32
CA GLU A 7 0.42 7.83 -4.68
C GLU A 7 -0.14 8.56 -3.46
N THR A 8 -1.38 8.25 -3.09
CA THR A 8 -2.03 8.83 -1.93
C THR A 8 -2.73 7.74 -1.18
N GLU A 9 -2.27 7.51 0.05
CA GLU A 9 -2.92 6.61 0.98
C GLU A 9 -4.04 7.36 1.69
N TYR A 10 -5.23 6.77 1.69
CA TYR A 10 -6.39 7.30 2.40
C TYR A 10 -6.64 6.44 3.62
N GLY A 11 -6.73 7.07 4.80
CA GLY A 11 -7.23 6.39 5.99
C GLY A 11 -8.66 5.93 5.77
N ILE A 12 -8.96 4.69 6.16
CA ILE A 12 -10.27 4.06 6.03
C ILE A 12 -10.78 3.59 7.38
N ALA A 13 -12.08 3.76 7.63
CA ALA A 13 -12.76 3.29 8.82
C ALA A 13 -14.21 2.93 8.48
N ARG A 14 -14.79 2.03 9.28
CA ARG A 14 -16.20 1.64 9.20
C ARG A 14 -16.90 2.10 10.47
N GLU A 15 -18.02 2.81 10.31
CA GLU A 15 -18.79 3.33 11.45
C GLU A 15 -19.81 2.32 12.00
N ASP A 16 -20.13 1.29 11.22
CA ASP A 16 -21.18 0.31 11.51
C ASP A 16 -20.68 -0.94 12.26
N VAL A 17 -19.37 -1.07 12.47
CA VAL A 17 -18.73 -2.18 13.18
C VAL A 17 -17.76 -1.67 14.24
N GLU A 18 -17.62 -2.42 15.33
CA GLU A 18 -16.68 -2.11 16.41
C GLU A 18 -15.23 -2.32 15.98
N THR A 19 -14.98 -3.33 15.13
CA THR A 19 -13.67 -3.66 14.58
C THR A 19 -13.78 -3.91 13.08
N ALA A 20 -12.84 -3.35 12.33
CA ALA A 20 -12.71 -3.55 10.90
C ALA A 20 -11.24 -3.83 10.56
N ASP A 21 -11.02 -4.70 9.57
CA ASP A 21 -9.69 -4.96 9.05
C ASP A 21 -9.41 -3.98 7.89
N PRO A 22 -8.52 -2.99 8.07
CA PRO A 22 -8.30 -1.95 7.07
C PRO A 22 -7.78 -2.50 5.74
N VAL A 23 -7.07 -3.63 5.74
CA VAL A 23 -6.57 -4.26 4.50
C VAL A 23 -7.74 -4.83 3.71
N VAL A 24 -8.63 -5.58 4.37
CA VAL A 24 -9.81 -6.17 3.72
C VAL A 24 -10.75 -5.09 3.21
N GLU A 25 -11.06 -4.09 4.04
CA GLU A 25 -11.95 -2.98 3.63
C GLU A 25 -11.36 -2.20 2.44
N SER A 26 -10.04 -1.98 2.43
CA SER A 26 -9.36 -1.33 1.29
C SER A 26 -9.45 -2.18 0.01
N MET A 27 -9.22 -3.50 0.13
CA MET A 27 -9.31 -4.41 -1.01
C MET A 27 -10.71 -4.41 -1.62
N GLU A 28 -11.75 -4.53 -0.79
CA GLU A 28 -13.13 -4.54 -1.25
C GLU A 28 -13.55 -3.19 -1.86
N LEU A 29 -13.11 -2.06 -1.28
CA LEU A 29 -13.35 -0.74 -1.85
C LEU A 29 -12.73 -0.59 -3.25
N VAL A 30 -11.47 -1.00 -3.42
CA VAL A 30 -10.80 -0.96 -4.71
C VAL A 30 -11.51 -1.86 -5.71
N ARG A 31 -11.81 -3.11 -5.33
CA ARG A 31 -12.51 -4.09 -6.18
C ARG A 31 -13.90 -3.62 -6.62
N ALA A 32 -14.66 -2.97 -5.74
CA ALA A 32 -15.98 -2.44 -6.07
C ALA A 32 -15.94 -1.34 -7.15
N TYR A 33 -14.80 -0.66 -7.31
CA TYR A 33 -14.61 0.35 -8.34
C TYR A 33 -14.13 -0.24 -9.69
N LEU A 34 -13.64 -1.48 -9.72
CA LEU A 34 -13.02 -2.12 -10.90
C LEU A 34 -14.02 -2.62 -11.96
N ASP A 35 -15.22 -2.05 -12.08
CA ASP A 35 -16.27 -2.47 -13.03
C ASP A 35 -15.91 -2.19 -14.52
N GLY A 36 -14.66 -1.83 -14.83
CA GLY A 36 -14.13 -1.55 -16.17
C GLY A 36 -12.67 -1.97 -16.36
N HIS A 37 -12.10 -1.70 -17.54
CA HIS A 37 -10.70 -2.02 -17.86
C HIS A 37 -9.72 -1.08 -17.15
N PHE A 38 -9.58 -1.20 -15.83
CA PHE A 38 -8.50 -0.55 -15.10
C PHE A 38 -7.24 -1.40 -15.21
N THR A 39 -6.23 -0.89 -15.90
CA THR A 39 -4.89 -1.48 -15.90
C THR A 39 -4.04 -0.72 -14.92
N ARG A 40 -3.61 -1.39 -13.85
CA ARG A 40 -2.62 -0.84 -12.93
C ARG A 40 -1.30 -0.66 -13.65
N ARG A 41 -0.77 0.57 -13.62
CA ARG A 41 0.46 0.96 -14.33
C ARG A 41 1.51 1.56 -13.41
N TRP A 42 1.32 1.47 -12.09
CA TRP A 42 2.33 1.97 -11.17
C TRP A 42 3.47 0.95 -11.07
N ASP A 43 4.70 1.43 -11.27
CA ASP A 43 5.90 0.59 -11.26
C ASP A 43 6.64 0.78 -9.93
N TYR A 44 6.32 -0.07 -8.97
CA TYR A 44 6.91 -0.06 -7.63
C TYR A 44 8.41 -0.42 -7.60
N ARG A 45 8.98 -0.98 -8.67
CA ARG A 45 10.36 -1.52 -8.65
C ARG A 45 11.44 -0.44 -8.43
N GLY A 46 11.11 0.82 -8.69
CA GLY A 46 12.00 1.95 -8.50
C GLY A 46 11.86 2.65 -7.15
N GLU A 47 10.97 2.18 -6.28
CA GLU A 47 10.69 2.81 -5.00
C GLU A 47 11.44 2.12 -3.88
N HIS A 48 12.00 2.95 -2.99
CA HIS A 48 12.60 2.49 -1.76
C HIS A 48 12.29 3.53 -0.68
N PRO A 49 11.66 3.17 0.45
CA PRO A 49 11.26 4.15 1.47
C PRO A 49 12.42 5.05 1.95
N HIS A 50 13.63 4.51 1.97
CA HIS A 50 14.83 5.25 2.38
C HIS A 50 15.48 6.11 1.29
N GLU A 51 14.97 6.07 0.05
CA GLU A 51 15.53 6.84 -1.07
C GLU A 51 14.50 7.84 -1.59
N ASP A 52 14.91 9.11 -1.69
CA ASP A 52 14.08 10.12 -2.33
C ASP A 52 14.49 10.39 -3.79
N GLN A 53 13.60 11.03 -4.54
CA GLN A 53 13.82 11.32 -5.96
C GLN A 53 14.92 12.38 -6.24
N ARG A 54 15.46 13.02 -5.20
CA ARG A 54 16.58 13.97 -5.29
C ARG A 54 17.93 13.24 -5.11
N GLY A 55 17.91 11.95 -4.77
CA GLY A 55 19.09 11.11 -4.60
C GLY A 55 19.63 11.05 -3.16
N PHE A 56 18.85 11.51 -2.18
CA PHE A 56 19.21 11.32 -0.78
C PHE A 56 18.83 9.91 -0.33
N ARG A 57 19.72 9.27 0.43
CA ARG A 57 19.49 7.98 1.07
C ARG A 57 19.72 8.08 2.57
N VAL A 58 18.81 7.53 3.35
CA VAL A 58 18.95 7.37 4.80
C VAL A 58 19.19 5.90 5.15
N THR A 59 19.74 5.66 6.34
CA THR A 59 19.94 4.29 6.85
C THR A 59 18.73 3.79 7.64
N GLU A 60 17.97 4.71 8.24
CA GLU A 60 16.90 4.41 9.18
C GLU A 60 15.80 5.46 9.06
N LEU A 61 14.54 5.03 9.18
CA LEU A 61 13.36 5.86 9.35
C LEU A 61 12.71 5.56 10.71
N ALA A 62 11.97 6.54 11.24
CA ALA A 62 11.22 6.33 12.48
C ALA A 62 10.11 5.26 12.33
N GLN A 63 9.63 5.02 11.12
CA GLN A 63 8.58 4.05 10.79
C GLN A 63 9.10 2.63 10.52
N ASP A 64 10.41 2.41 10.36
CA ASP A 64 10.95 1.10 9.96
C ASP A 64 10.46 -0.04 10.86
N LYS A 65 10.46 0.18 12.19
CA LYS A 65 10.00 -0.82 13.15
C LYS A 65 8.51 -1.16 13.03
N GLU A 66 7.69 -0.15 12.75
CA GLU A 66 6.25 -0.34 12.64
C GLU A 66 5.90 -1.07 11.35
N GLU A 67 6.54 -0.68 10.24
CA GLU A 67 6.43 -1.35 8.93
C GLU A 67 6.87 -2.82 9.01
N ASP A 68 7.99 -3.13 9.69
CA ASP A 68 8.44 -4.51 9.89
C ASP A 68 7.39 -5.34 10.63
N LEU A 69 6.75 -4.78 11.67
CA LEU A 69 5.70 -5.45 12.43
C LEU A 69 4.45 -5.69 11.58
N PHE A 70 4.05 -4.73 10.75
CA PHE A 70 2.93 -4.92 9.83
C PHE A 70 3.25 -5.95 8.75
N ALA A 71 4.47 -5.95 8.21
CA ALA A 71 4.91 -6.94 7.23
C ALA A 71 4.90 -8.36 7.81
N GLU A 72 5.33 -8.53 9.06
CA GLU A 72 5.23 -9.80 9.78
C GLU A 72 3.78 -10.25 9.98
N GLN A 73 2.88 -9.33 10.34
CA GLN A 73 1.45 -9.64 10.50
C GLN A 73 0.81 -10.03 9.15
N ASP A 74 1.09 -9.27 8.11
CA ASP A 74 0.53 -9.46 6.77
C ASP A 74 1.03 -10.74 6.10
N ALA A 75 2.26 -11.19 6.41
CA ALA A 75 2.78 -12.47 5.93
C ALA A 75 1.95 -13.70 6.37
N HIS A 76 1.13 -13.57 7.43
CA HIS A 76 0.24 -14.62 7.91
C HIS A 76 -1.17 -14.55 7.30
N ARG A 77 -1.47 -13.52 6.49
CA ARG A 77 -2.77 -13.38 5.83
C ARG A 77 -2.92 -14.44 4.73
N PRO A 78 -4.16 -14.83 4.39
CA PRO A 78 -4.43 -15.75 3.30
C PRO A 78 -4.29 -15.11 1.90
N PHE A 79 -3.70 -13.91 1.81
CA PHE A 79 -3.56 -13.12 0.61
C PHE A 79 -2.09 -12.91 0.29
N SER A 80 -1.74 -12.95 -0.99
CA SER A 80 -0.45 -12.48 -1.45
C SER A 80 -0.32 -10.96 -1.33
N PHE A 81 0.92 -10.46 -1.34
CA PHE A 81 1.19 -9.02 -1.38
C PHE A 81 0.43 -8.31 -2.51
N HIS A 82 0.40 -8.92 -3.71
CA HIS A 82 -0.32 -8.37 -4.85
C HIS A 82 -1.83 -8.33 -4.60
N GLU A 83 -2.42 -9.41 -4.07
CA GLU A 83 -3.84 -9.41 -3.73
C GLU A 83 -4.20 -8.34 -2.68
N MET A 84 -3.32 -8.05 -1.73
CA MET A 84 -3.53 -6.99 -0.73
C MET A 84 -3.44 -5.58 -1.33
N LYS A 85 -2.56 -5.36 -2.31
CA LYS A 85 -2.58 -4.16 -3.16
C LYS A 85 -3.76 -4.14 -4.15
N SER A 86 -4.56 -5.21 -4.12
CA SER A 86 -5.62 -5.54 -5.06
C SER A 86 -5.13 -5.81 -6.48
N ASP A 87 -3.81 -5.84 -6.72
CA ASP A 87 -3.09 -5.81 -7.99
C ASP A 87 -3.41 -6.92 -9.00
#